data_AF-A0A429EH89-F1
#
_entry.id   AF-A0A429EH89-F1
#
_cell.length_a   1.000
_cell.length_b   1.000
_cell.length_c   1.000
_cell.angle_alpha   90.00
_cell.angle_beta   90.00
_cell.angle_gamma   90.00
#
_symmetry.space_group_name_H-M   'P 1'
#
loop_
_entity.id
_entity.type
_entity.pdbx_description
1 polymer ?
#
loop_
_entity_poly.entity_id
_entity_poly.type
_entity_poly.pdbx_seq_one_letter_code
_entity_poly.pdbx_strand_id
1 'polypeptide(L)'
;MKVAGLLVSGLLVWFFFSIVYEVSAHNGRSIGAVYGQAGEPGTLTVTGDRPAGGRGSGRRCVGTFVPAGGGPAVTEIPVAVGRGRCEAGRTERARFVPGYDSLLRTEPDKAYGRTAGAGGLIVALVFVDLFCGLLGLMFAIYTFAFGGSLVTGLRRRVGSSR
;
A
#
# COMPACT_ATOMS: atom_id res chain seq x y z
N MET A 1 34.99 5.35 7.24
CA MET A 1 34.09 5.70 6.12
C MET A 1 33.36 4.49 5.52
N LYS A 2 34.03 3.37 5.18
CA LYS A 2 33.39 2.20 4.52
C LYS A 2 32.25 1.54 5.34
N VAL A 3 32.40 1.43 6.65
CA VAL A 3 31.39 0.82 7.54
C VAL A 3 30.12 1.67 7.63
N ALA A 4 30.26 3.00 7.75
CA ALA A 4 29.12 3.92 7.75
C ALA A 4 28.33 3.86 6.44
N GLY A 5 29.03 3.77 5.29
CA GLY A 5 28.37 3.60 3.99
C GLY A 5 27.56 2.31 3.87
N LEU A 6 28.05 1.19 4.42
CA LEU A 6 27.32 -0.08 4.44
C LEU A 6 26.09 -0.04 5.36
N LEU A 7 26.18 0.61 6.52
CA LEU A 7 25.05 0.77 7.43
C LEU A 7 23.94 1.63 6.80
N VAL A 8 24.31 2.76 6.19
CA VAL A 8 23.35 3.61 5.47
C VAL A 8 22.71 2.86 4.31
N SER A 9 23.52 2.14 3.52
CA SER A 9 23.01 1.35 2.40
C SER A 9 22.06 0.22 2.86
N GLY A 10 22.41 -0.50 3.92
CA GLY A 10 21.54 -1.54 4.50
C GLY A 10 20.22 -0.96 5.03
N LEU A 11 20.26 0.21 5.66
CA LEU A 11 19.07 0.91 6.13
C LEU A 11 18.18 1.36 4.96
N LEU A 12 18.78 1.82 3.85
CA LEU A 12 18.05 2.14 2.63
C LEU A 12 17.39 0.90 2.00
N VAL A 13 18.11 -0.23 1.92
CA VAL A 13 17.52 -1.51 1.44
C VAL A 13 16.30 -1.88 2.28
N TRP A 14 16.44 -1.87 3.61
CA TRP A 14 15.35 -2.19 4.51
C TRP A 14 14.16 -1.23 4.34
N PHE A 15 14.43 0.06 4.19
CA PHE A 15 13.41 1.09 3.97
C PHE A 15 12.63 0.87 2.67
N PHE A 16 13.33 0.72 1.53
CA PHE A 16 12.67 0.49 0.24
C PHE A 16 11.89 -0.82 0.21
N PHE A 17 12.44 -1.88 0.80
CA PHE A 17 11.75 -3.16 0.89
C PHE A 17 10.47 -3.06 1.73
N SER A 18 10.51 -2.34 2.86
CA SER A 18 9.33 -2.10 3.70
C SER A 18 8.25 -1.34 2.95
N ILE A 19 8.62 -0.32 2.15
CA ILE A 19 7.68 0.41 1.29
C ILE A 19 7.01 -0.54 0.30
N VAL A 20 7.78 -1.33 -0.44
CA VAL A 20 7.22 -2.28 -1.43
C VAL A 20 6.27 -3.25 -0.74
N TYR A 21 6.71 -3.89 0.34
CA TYR A 21 5.89 -4.86 1.06
C TYR A 21 4.56 -4.26 1.52
N GLU A 22 4.59 -3.07 2.12
CA GLU A 22 3.38 -2.40 2.62
C GLU A 22 2.46 -2.00 1.45
N VAL A 23 3.01 -1.33 0.43
CA VAL A 23 2.25 -0.89 -0.75
C VAL A 23 1.61 -2.08 -1.48
N SER A 24 2.36 -3.17 -1.71
CA SER A 24 1.85 -4.38 -2.36
C SER A 24 0.76 -5.05 -1.53
N ALA A 25 0.94 -5.18 -0.21
CA ALA A 25 -0.05 -5.82 0.65
C ALA A 25 -1.39 -5.08 0.65
N HIS A 26 -1.37 -3.74 0.67
CA HIS A 26 -2.60 -2.94 0.75
C HIS A 26 -3.27 -2.72 -0.60
N ASN A 27 -2.49 -2.41 -1.63
CA ASN A 27 -3.03 -2.34 -2.97
C ASN A 27 -3.56 -3.71 -3.42
N GLY A 28 -2.92 -4.81 -3.01
CA GLY A 28 -3.44 -6.16 -3.24
C GLY A 28 -4.83 -6.39 -2.63
N ARG A 29 -5.06 -5.98 -1.38
CA ARG A 29 -6.39 -6.10 -0.73
C ARG A 29 -7.45 -5.24 -1.39
N SER A 30 -7.12 -4.01 -1.77
CA SER A 30 -8.07 -3.11 -2.44
C SER A 30 -8.39 -3.55 -3.87
N ILE A 31 -7.39 -3.98 -4.64
CA ILE A 31 -7.58 -4.59 -5.96
C ILE A 31 -8.43 -5.85 -5.83
N GLY A 32 -8.10 -6.73 -4.87
CA GLY A 32 -8.89 -7.91 -4.56
C GLY A 32 -10.34 -7.57 -4.20
N ALA A 33 -10.58 -6.49 -3.45
CA ALA A 33 -11.92 -6.03 -3.11
C ALA A 33 -12.71 -5.55 -4.34
N VAL A 34 -12.08 -4.80 -5.25
CA VAL A 34 -12.69 -4.38 -6.52
C VAL A 34 -13.09 -5.58 -7.37
N TYR A 35 -12.25 -6.62 -7.45
CA TYR A 35 -12.55 -7.84 -8.19
C TYR A 35 -13.36 -8.88 -7.39
N GLY A 36 -13.78 -8.55 -6.18
CA GLY A 36 -14.60 -9.43 -5.34
C GLY A 36 -13.87 -10.65 -4.76
N GLN A 37 -12.54 -10.65 -4.74
CA GLN A 37 -11.68 -11.69 -4.18
C GLN A 37 -11.27 -11.43 -2.72
N ALA A 38 -11.38 -10.19 -2.24
CA ALA A 38 -11.01 -9.81 -0.87
C ALA A 38 -12.08 -8.89 -0.24
N GLY A 39 -12.03 -8.76 1.09
CA GLY A 39 -12.93 -7.90 1.85
C GLY A 39 -14.28 -8.53 2.17
N GLU A 40 -14.97 -7.93 3.12
CA GLU A 40 -16.28 -8.36 3.59
C GLU A 40 -17.36 -7.97 2.58
N PRO A 41 -18.19 -8.91 2.08
CA PRO A 41 -19.26 -8.59 1.14
C PRO A 41 -20.40 -7.84 1.82
N GLY A 42 -20.97 -6.88 1.11
CA GLY A 42 -22.14 -6.13 1.59
C GLY A 42 -22.71 -5.19 0.54
N THR A 43 -23.57 -4.30 1.00
CA THR A 43 -24.21 -3.27 0.18
C THR A 43 -23.66 -1.92 0.57
N LEU A 44 -23.20 -1.17 -0.41
CA LEU A 44 -22.78 0.21 -0.25
C LEU A 44 -23.88 1.15 -0.72
N THR A 45 -24.14 2.19 0.07
CA THR A 45 -24.97 3.34 -0.30
C THR A 45 -24.12 4.60 -0.31
N VAL A 46 -23.99 5.28 -1.44
CA VAL A 46 -23.30 6.56 -1.53
C VAL A 46 -24.17 7.63 -0.87
N THR A 47 -23.61 8.37 0.08
CA THR A 47 -24.33 9.46 0.78
C THR A 47 -23.99 10.82 0.21
N GLY A 48 -22.83 10.95 -0.44
CA GLY A 48 -22.42 12.17 -1.14
C GLY A 48 -20.93 12.18 -1.40
N ASP A 49 -20.36 13.38 -1.43
CA ASP A 49 -18.92 13.58 -1.51
C ASP A 49 -18.40 14.56 -0.47
N ARG A 50 -17.12 14.43 -0.16
CA ARG A 50 -16.38 15.31 0.72
C ARG A 50 -15.10 15.77 0.04
N PRO A 51 -14.54 16.92 0.43
CA PRO A 51 -13.16 17.24 0.06
C PRO A 51 -12.25 16.09 0.50
N ALA A 52 -11.38 15.64 -0.39
CA ALA A 52 -10.30 14.74 0.00
C ALA A 52 -9.37 15.54 0.91
N GLY A 53 -9.23 15.14 2.17
CA GLY A 53 -8.24 15.75 3.07
C GLY A 53 -6.84 15.55 2.51
N GLY A 54 -6.05 16.62 2.40
CA GLY A 54 -4.67 16.59 1.90
C GLY A 54 -4.33 17.74 0.95
N ARG A 55 -3.15 17.68 0.31
CA ARG A 55 -2.65 18.69 -0.65
C ARG A 55 -3.35 18.67 -2.03
N GLY A 56 -4.29 17.75 -2.25
CA GLY A 56 -5.02 17.61 -3.52
C GLY A 56 -6.44 18.15 -3.43
N SER A 57 -6.87 18.92 -4.43
CA SER A 57 -8.24 19.48 -4.55
C SER A 57 -9.31 18.46 -4.97
N GLY A 58 -9.06 17.17 -4.75
CA GLY A 58 -9.98 16.09 -5.16
C GLY A 58 -11.23 16.03 -4.28
N ARG A 59 -12.36 15.62 -4.86
CA ARG A 59 -13.54 15.20 -4.08
C ARG A 59 -13.48 13.68 -3.93
N ARG A 60 -13.74 13.18 -2.71
CA ARG A 60 -13.88 11.74 -2.41
C ARG A 60 -15.34 11.42 -2.17
N CYS A 61 -15.83 10.33 -2.74
CA CYS A 61 -17.16 9.85 -2.40
C CYS A 61 -17.16 9.33 -0.95
N VAL A 62 -18.27 9.58 -0.26
CA VAL A 62 -18.54 9.03 1.07
C VAL A 62 -19.86 8.26 1.05
N GLY A 63 -19.98 7.27 1.93
CA GLY A 63 -21.16 6.43 1.96
C GLY A 63 -21.30 5.61 3.22
N THR A 64 -22.33 4.79 3.23
CA THR A 64 -22.65 3.84 4.28
C THR A 64 -22.57 2.43 3.72
N PHE A 65 -21.79 1.56 4.38
CA PHE A 65 -21.68 0.15 4.05
C PHE A 65 -22.49 -0.70 5.04
N VAL A 66 -23.26 -1.65 4.52
CA VAL A 66 -24.04 -2.61 5.32
C VAL A 66 -23.52 -4.01 5.00
N PRO A 67 -22.94 -4.72 5.99
CA PRO A 67 -22.45 -6.09 5.80
C PRO A 67 -23.57 -7.06 5.38
N ALA A 68 -23.27 -7.98 4.46
CA ALA A 68 -24.24 -8.99 4.05
C ALA A 68 -24.59 -9.99 5.18
N GLY A 69 -23.69 -10.15 6.16
CA GLY A 69 -23.87 -11.02 7.32
C GLY A 69 -24.77 -10.45 8.43
N GLY A 70 -25.40 -9.28 8.22
CA GLY A 70 -26.27 -8.65 9.23
C GLY A 70 -25.53 -7.89 10.33
N GLY A 71 -24.27 -7.52 10.11
CA GLY A 71 -23.49 -6.68 11.02
C GLY A 71 -23.93 -5.21 11.04
N PRO A 72 -23.39 -4.39 11.96
CA PRO A 72 -23.72 -2.97 12.04
C PRO A 72 -23.30 -2.24 10.76
N ALA A 73 -24.11 -1.24 10.37
CA ALA A 73 -23.78 -0.38 9.24
C ALA A 73 -22.61 0.54 9.60
N VAL A 74 -21.63 0.64 8.70
CA VAL A 74 -20.47 1.53 8.83
C VAL A 74 -20.73 2.78 7.99
N THR A 75 -20.90 3.93 8.65
CA THR A 75 -21.31 5.19 8.01
C THR A 75 -20.14 6.14 7.76
N GLU A 76 -20.32 7.06 6.81
CA GLU A 76 -19.37 8.15 6.49
C GLU A 76 -17.96 7.71 6.06
N ILE A 77 -17.82 6.47 5.60
CA ILE A 77 -16.55 5.96 5.12
C ILE A 77 -16.26 6.44 3.70
N PRO A 78 -14.98 6.62 3.31
CA PRO A 78 -14.60 6.79 1.92
C PRO A 78 -15.02 5.59 1.08
N VAL A 79 -15.57 5.86 -0.10
CA VAL A 79 -16.07 4.82 -1.00
C VAL A 79 -15.48 4.98 -2.39
N ALA A 80 -15.10 3.87 -3.00
CA ALA A 80 -14.68 3.80 -4.39
C ALA A 80 -15.83 3.22 -5.21
N VAL A 81 -16.38 4.01 -6.13
CA VAL A 81 -17.46 3.60 -7.03
C VAL A 81 -17.04 3.84 -8.49
N GLY A 82 -17.62 3.10 -9.41
CA GLY A 82 -17.33 3.22 -10.84
C GLY A 82 -17.76 4.55 -11.46
N ARG A 83 -17.33 4.77 -12.71
CA ARG A 83 -17.56 6.02 -13.47
C ARG A 83 -19.00 6.52 -13.32
N GLY A 84 -19.10 7.66 -12.65
CA GLY A 84 -20.32 8.34 -12.23
C GLY A 84 -19.92 9.27 -11.09
N ARG A 85 -20.49 10.49 -11.01
CA ARG A 85 -20.22 11.36 -9.86
C ARG A 85 -20.72 10.65 -8.59
N CYS A 86 -20.29 11.09 -7.41
CA CYS A 86 -20.73 10.53 -6.13
C CYS A 86 -22.24 10.81 -5.89
N GLU A 87 -23.09 10.15 -6.67
CA GLU A 87 -24.53 10.33 -6.68
C GLU A 87 -25.10 9.80 -5.37
N ALA A 88 -25.62 10.71 -4.55
CA ALA A 88 -26.25 10.36 -3.29
C ALA A 88 -27.46 9.45 -3.54
N GLY A 89 -27.61 8.42 -2.69
CA GLY A 89 -28.65 7.41 -2.81
C GLY A 89 -28.29 6.25 -3.75
N ARG A 90 -27.19 6.32 -4.50
CA ARG A 90 -26.71 5.20 -5.32
C ARG A 90 -26.36 4.02 -4.42
N THR A 91 -26.94 2.87 -4.72
CA THR A 91 -26.64 1.60 -4.03
C THR A 91 -25.98 0.61 -4.97
N GLU A 92 -24.96 -0.09 -4.49
CA GLU A 92 -24.35 -1.20 -5.24
C GLU A 92 -23.73 -2.25 -4.32
N ARG A 93 -23.49 -3.45 -4.86
CA ARG A 93 -22.71 -4.47 -4.15
C ARG A 93 -21.27 -3.99 -4.01
N ALA A 94 -20.74 -4.12 -2.81
CA ALA A 94 -19.41 -3.67 -2.47
C ALA A 94 -18.69 -4.68 -1.56
N ARG A 95 -17.39 -4.48 -1.45
CA ARG A 95 -16.50 -5.17 -0.51
C ARG A 95 -15.91 -4.14 0.45
N PHE A 96 -16.06 -4.38 1.74
CA PHE A 96 -15.45 -3.57 2.79
C PHE A 96 -14.04 -4.07 3.09
N VAL A 97 -13.10 -3.14 3.20
CA VAL A 97 -11.73 -3.38 3.61
C VAL A 97 -11.48 -2.54 4.86
N PRO A 98 -11.21 -3.17 6.01
CA PRO A 98 -10.90 -2.43 7.23
C PRO A 98 -9.60 -1.65 7.03
N GLY A 99 -9.60 -0.45 7.58
CA GLY A 99 -8.44 0.38 7.75
C GLY A 99 -7.40 -0.29 8.64
N TYR A 100 -6.21 0.26 8.63
CA TYR A 100 -5.12 -0.24 9.45
C TYR A 100 -4.18 0.91 9.77
N ASP A 101 -3.40 0.71 10.81
CA ASP A 101 -2.34 1.62 11.21
C ASP A 101 -0.99 0.90 11.11
N SER A 102 -0.01 1.62 10.58
CA SER A 102 1.34 1.10 10.36
C SER A 102 2.35 2.22 10.59
N LEU A 103 3.63 1.85 10.67
CA LEU A 103 4.71 2.82 10.87
C LEU A 103 4.84 3.84 9.73
N LEU A 104 4.41 3.49 8.51
CA LEU A 104 4.54 4.37 7.34
C LEU A 104 3.23 5.09 7.01
N ARG A 105 2.07 4.50 7.36
CA ARG A 105 0.77 5.03 6.94
C ARG A 105 -0.38 4.57 7.84
N THR A 106 -1.27 5.51 8.13
CA THR A 106 -2.61 5.25 8.66
C THR A 106 -3.62 5.31 7.52
N GLU A 107 -4.35 4.22 7.30
CA GLU A 107 -5.37 4.12 6.25
C GLU A 107 -6.75 3.98 6.88
N PRO A 108 -7.74 4.82 6.50
CA PRO A 108 -9.10 4.68 7.02
C PRO A 108 -9.81 3.48 6.39
N ASP A 109 -10.89 3.04 7.04
CA ASP A 109 -11.85 2.07 6.50
C ASP A 109 -12.36 2.49 5.12
N LYS A 110 -12.49 1.54 4.19
CA LYS A 110 -12.95 1.81 2.82
C LYS A 110 -13.86 0.73 2.28
N ALA A 111 -14.84 1.15 1.49
CA ALA A 111 -15.68 0.24 0.72
C ALA A 111 -15.43 0.41 -0.79
N TYR A 112 -15.30 -0.71 -1.50
CA TYR A 112 -15.07 -0.78 -2.93
C TYR A 112 -16.29 -1.37 -3.61
N GLY A 113 -17.00 -0.56 -4.40
CA GLY A 113 -18.07 -1.03 -5.26
C GLY A 113 -17.54 -1.87 -6.40
N ARG A 114 -18.35 -2.83 -6.88
CA ARG A 114 -17.97 -3.72 -8.00
C ARG A 114 -17.63 -2.95 -9.28
N THR A 115 -18.19 -1.75 -9.44
CA THR A 115 -17.96 -0.91 -10.62
C THR A 115 -16.70 -0.06 -10.50
N ALA A 116 -16.08 0.00 -9.32
CA ALA A 116 -14.87 0.78 -9.09
C ALA A 116 -13.76 0.32 -10.05
N GLY A 117 -13.08 1.26 -10.69
CA GLY A 117 -11.94 0.94 -11.52
C GLY A 117 -10.70 0.67 -10.67
N ALA A 118 -10.03 -0.46 -10.87
CA ALA A 118 -8.73 -0.75 -10.25
C ALA A 118 -7.54 -0.19 -11.04
N GLY A 119 -7.75 0.32 -12.26
CA GLY A 119 -6.65 0.69 -13.17
C GLY A 119 -5.65 1.68 -12.57
N GLY A 120 -6.12 2.74 -11.89
CA GLY A 120 -5.23 3.68 -11.21
C GLY A 120 -4.44 3.06 -10.06
N LEU A 121 -5.07 2.16 -9.29
CA LEU A 121 -4.41 1.43 -8.19
C LEU A 121 -3.34 0.47 -8.73
N ILE A 122 -3.65 -0.24 -9.82
CA ILE A 122 -2.71 -1.16 -10.47
C ILE A 122 -1.52 -0.40 -11.04
N VAL A 123 -1.75 0.72 -11.74
CA VAL A 123 -0.67 1.55 -12.29
C VAL A 123 0.21 2.10 -11.17
N ALA A 124 -0.40 2.62 -10.10
CA ALA A 124 0.35 3.13 -8.95
C ALA A 124 1.16 2.02 -8.26
N LEU A 125 0.56 0.84 -8.07
CA LEU A 125 1.23 -0.34 -7.53
C LEU A 125 2.44 -0.72 -8.37
N VAL A 126 2.25 -0.94 -9.67
CA VAL A 126 3.33 -1.34 -10.59
C VAL A 126 4.44 -0.30 -10.60
N PHE A 127 4.10 0.98 -10.65
CA PHE A 127 5.09 2.04 -10.70
C PHE A 127 5.90 2.13 -9.40
N VAL A 128 5.25 2.10 -8.24
CA VAL A 128 5.92 2.16 -6.94
C VAL A 128 6.76 0.91 -6.69
N ASP A 129 6.21 -0.27 -6.94
CA ASP A 129 6.92 -1.54 -6.74
C ASP A 129 8.13 -1.65 -7.65
N LEU A 130 8.00 -1.26 -8.93
CA LEU A 130 9.12 -1.24 -9.86
C LEU A 130 10.19 -0.23 -9.45
N PHE A 131 9.79 1.00 -9.12
CA PHE A 131 10.72 2.07 -8.77
C PHE A 131 11.47 1.77 -7.47
N CYS A 132 10.75 1.47 -6.39
CA CYS A 132 11.33 1.14 -5.10
C CYS A 132 12.08 -0.19 -5.13
N GLY A 133 11.59 -1.18 -5.89
CA GLY A 133 12.26 -2.45 -6.09
C GLY A 133 13.61 -2.31 -6.79
N LEU A 134 13.68 -1.53 -7.88
CA LEU A 134 14.93 -1.27 -8.60
C LEU A 134 15.94 -0.51 -7.74
N LEU A 135 15.51 0.52 -7.01
CA LEU A 135 16.37 1.26 -6.09
C LEU A 135 16.88 0.36 -4.96
N GLY A 136 15.98 -0.38 -4.30
CA GLY A 136 16.33 -1.34 -3.25
C GLY A 136 17.32 -2.40 -3.75
N LEU A 137 17.13 -2.92 -4.96
CA LEU A 137 18.05 -3.87 -5.59
C LEU A 137 19.44 -3.26 -5.82
N MET A 138 19.52 -2.02 -6.31
CA MET A 138 20.81 -1.34 -6.50
C MET A 138 21.58 -1.22 -5.18
N PHE A 139 20.91 -0.83 -4.09
CA PHE A 139 21.53 -0.75 -2.76
C PHE A 139 21.88 -2.14 -2.20
N ALA A 140 21.07 -3.17 -2.48
CA ALA A 140 21.35 -4.54 -2.05
C ALA A 140 22.63 -5.07 -2.73
N ILE A 141 22.78 -4.84 -4.05
CA ILE A 141 23.97 -5.20 -4.81
C ILE A 141 25.21 -4.48 -4.25
N TYR A 142 25.10 -3.16 -3.98
CA TYR A 142 26.19 -2.40 -3.37
C TYR A 142 26.59 -2.98 -2.01
N THR A 143 25.61 -3.23 -1.14
CA THR A 143 25.84 -3.77 0.21
C THR A 143 26.50 -5.15 0.15
N PHE A 144 26.07 -6.01 -0.77
CA PHE A 144 26.61 -7.35 -0.93
C PHE A 144 28.06 -7.33 -1.46
N ALA A 145 28.32 -6.57 -2.52
CA ALA A 145 29.65 -6.48 -3.14
C ALA A 145 30.70 -5.83 -2.20
N PHE A 146 30.33 -4.73 -1.54
CA PHE A 146 31.25 -4.03 -0.63
C PHE A 146 31.31 -4.66 0.77
N GLY A 147 30.23 -5.29 1.24
CA GLY A 147 30.23 -6.06 2.48
C GLY A 147 31.10 -7.31 2.39
N GLY A 148 30.96 -8.08 1.29
CA GLY A 148 31.75 -9.29 1.07
C GLY A 148 33.26 -9.03 1.00
N SER A 149 33.67 -7.93 0.37
CA SER A 149 35.09 -7.53 0.31
C SER A 149 35.64 -7.11 1.68
N LEU A 150 34.84 -6.49 2.54
CA LEU A 150 35.21 -6.13 3.91
C LEU A 150 35.38 -7.36 4.81
N VAL A 151 34.45 -8.32 4.74
CA VAL A 151 34.54 -9.59 5.49
C VAL A 151 35.76 -10.41 5.04
N THR A 152 35.99 -10.49 3.73
CA THR A 152 37.14 -11.20 3.17
C THR A 152 38.46 -10.56 3.59
N GLY A 153 38.52 -9.23 3.59
CA GLY A 153 39.69 -8.47 4.06
C GLY A 153 39.97 -8.64 5.55
N LEU A 154 38.92 -8.62 6.39
CA LEU A 154 39.04 -8.87 7.83
C LEU A 154 39.50 -10.30 8.13
N ARG A 155 38.93 -11.31 7.45
CA ARG A 155 39.36 -12.72 7.60
C ARG A 155 40.83 -12.91 7.25
N ARG A 156 41.32 -12.29 6.17
CA ARG A 156 42.75 -12.37 5.79
C ARG A 156 43.67 -11.71 6.82
N ARG A 157 43.26 -10.58 7.42
CA ARG A 157 44.05 -9.91 8.46
C ARG A 157 44.12 -10.70 9.76
N VAL A 158 42.99 -11.28 10.18
CA VAL A 158 42.95 -12.12 11.39
C VAL A 158 43.74 -13.43 11.19
N GLY A 159 43.69 -14.01 9.99
CA GLY A 159 44.48 -15.22 9.66
C GLY A 159 45.99 -14.98 9.53
N SER A 160 46.41 -13.76 9.24
CA SER A 160 47.84 -13.38 9.13
C SER A 160 48.48 -13.03 10.48
N SER A 161 47.70 -12.94 11.55
CA SER A 161 48.17 -12.59 12.90
C SER A 161 48.33 -13.81 13.83
N ARG A 162 48.21 -15.02 13.28
CA ARG A 162 48.57 -16.30 13.89
C ARG A 162 49.73 -16.91 13.12
#